data_AF-A0A945D8T9-F1
#
_entry.id   AF-A0A945D8T9-F1
#
_cell.length_a   1.000
_cell.length_b   1.000
_cell.length_c   1.000
_cell.angle_alpha   90.00
_cell.angle_beta   90.00
_cell.angle_gamma   90.00
#
_symmetry.space_group_name_H-M   'P 1'
#
loop_
_entity.id
_entity.type
_entity.pdbx_description
1 polymer ?
#
loop_
_entity_poly.entity_id
_entity_poly.type
_entity_poly.pdbx_seq_one_letter_code
_entity_poly.pdbx_strand_id
1 'polypeptide(L)'
;AADDPAEPVKDRLFDVCMQRFDALQPWREAIKAIARDIPVDPMAAICLGLQRRRSMIWMLEKAGVSSAGLKGRVRAAGLNAIMLSAIRVWLKDDSEDMSATMARLDRDLARADKLVQSLQGGKPFQRTEETANS
;
A
#
# COMPACT_ATOMS: atom_id res chain seq x y z
N ALA A 1 -19.31 10.14 2.57
CA ALA A 1 -18.20 10.94 2.01
C ALA A 1 -17.89 10.34 0.65
N ALA A 2 -17.92 11.17 -0.38
CA ALA A 2 -18.17 10.82 -1.77
C ALA A 2 -17.13 9.85 -2.37
N ASP A 3 -17.64 8.88 -3.12
CA ASP A 3 -16.89 7.97 -3.99
C ASP A 3 -16.74 8.69 -5.34
N ASP A 4 -15.66 9.47 -5.50
CA ASP A 4 -15.34 10.12 -6.77
C ASP A 4 -14.40 9.21 -7.59
N PRO A 5 -14.88 8.60 -8.70
CA PRO A 5 -14.07 7.70 -9.52
C PRO A 5 -12.95 8.42 -10.30
N ALA A 6 -12.86 9.76 -10.21
CA ALA A 6 -11.79 10.55 -10.84
C ALA A 6 -10.49 10.60 -10.02
N GLU A 7 -10.51 10.21 -8.74
CA GLU A 7 -9.30 10.21 -7.92
C GLU A 7 -8.49 8.92 -8.17
N PRO A 8 -7.23 9.03 -8.64
CA PRO A 8 -6.35 7.88 -8.84
C PRO A 8 -6.36 7.01 -7.59
N VAL A 9 -6.48 5.70 -7.75
CA VAL A 9 -6.39 4.72 -6.63
C VAL A 9 -5.12 4.96 -5.78
N LYS A 10 -4.07 5.49 -6.41
CA LYS A 10 -2.83 5.95 -5.77
C LYS A 10 -3.09 7.01 -4.70
N ASP A 11 -3.86 8.05 -5.00
CA ASP A 11 -4.06 9.21 -4.12
C ASP A 11 -4.93 8.83 -2.93
N ARG A 12 -6.00 8.04 -3.15
CA ARG A 12 -6.80 7.47 -2.06
C ARG A 12 -5.98 6.57 -1.12
N LEU A 13 -5.07 5.75 -1.66
CA LEU A 13 -4.17 4.94 -0.85
C LEU A 13 -3.15 5.80 -0.10
N PHE A 14 -2.66 6.87 -0.72
CA PHE A 14 -1.76 7.83 -0.09
C PHE A 14 -2.42 8.45 1.14
N ASP A 15 -3.64 8.99 1.00
CA ASP A 15 -4.38 9.63 2.08
C ASP A 15 -4.67 8.69 3.25
N VAL A 16 -5.14 7.47 2.96
CA VAL A 16 -5.41 6.47 4.00
C VAL A 16 -4.12 6.08 4.75
N CYS A 17 -3.00 6.02 4.04
CA CYS A 17 -1.70 5.74 4.65
C CYS A 17 -1.22 6.92 5.51
N MET A 18 -1.37 8.15 5.03
CA MET A 18 -1.02 9.37 5.80
C MET A 18 -1.87 9.52 7.06
N GLN A 19 -3.19 9.32 6.97
CA GLN A 19 -4.07 9.35 8.15
C GLN A 19 -3.62 8.38 9.24
N ARG A 20 -3.08 7.22 8.85
CA ARG A 20 -2.51 6.27 9.82
C ARG A 20 -1.23 6.79 10.43
N PHE A 21 -0.36 7.39 9.64
CA PHE A 21 0.87 7.98 10.14
C PHE A 21 0.59 9.11 11.14
N ASP A 22 -0.37 10.00 10.84
CA ASP A 22 -0.80 11.07 11.74
C ASP A 22 -1.29 10.50 13.08
N ALA A 23 -2.06 9.42 13.06
CA ALA A 23 -2.51 8.74 14.28
C ALA A 23 -1.38 8.07 15.07
N LEU A 24 -0.28 7.69 14.40
CA LEU A 24 0.90 7.08 15.03
C LEU A 24 1.93 8.13 15.48
N GLN A 25 1.87 9.35 14.97
CA GLN A 25 2.81 10.44 15.23
C GLN A 25 3.04 10.71 16.73
N PRO A 26 2.01 10.79 17.60
CA PRO A 26 2.21 11.00 19.03
C PRO A 26 2.98 9.87 19.73
N TRP A 27 2.98 8.68 19.13
CA TRP A 27 3.56 7.45 19.69
C TRP A 27 4.89 7.08 19.02
N ARG A 28 5.46 7.95 18.18
CA ARG A 28 6.64 7.68 17.36
C ARG A 28 7.82 7.16 18.19
N GLU A 29 8.15 7.81 19.31
CA GLU A 29 9.27 7.40 20.17
C GLU A 29 9.05 6.04 20.83
N ALA A 30 7.81 5.75 21.26
CA ALA A 30 7.46 4.43 21.79
C ALA A 30 7.60 3.34 20.72
N ILE A 31 7.16 3.61 19.48
CA ILE A 31 7.29 2.69 18.36
C ILE A 31 8.76 2.53 17.95
N LYS A 32 9.57 3.59 18.05
CA LYS A 32 11.02 3.56 17.79
C LYS A 32 11.75 2.69 18.81
N ALA A 33 11.39 2.79 20.09
CA ALA A 33 11.91 1.91 21.14
C ALA A 33 11.57 0.43 20.86
N ILE A 34 10.29 0.13 20.60
CA ILE A 34 9.85 -1.23 20.24
C ILE A 34 10.58 -1.74 18.98
N ALA A 35 10.73 -0.89 17.97
CA ALA A 35 11.40 -1.26 16.73
C ALA A 35 12.90 -1.54 16.91
N ARG A 36 13.54 -0.94 17.92
CA ARG A 36 14.93 -1.25 18.29
C ARG A 36 15.08 -2.65 18.86
N ASP A 37 14.05 -3.16 19.52
CA ASP A 37 14.04 -4.48 20.17
C ASP A 37 13.52 -5.60 19.25
N ILE A 38 12.97 -5.27 18.07
CA ILE A 38 12.56 -6.23 17.04
C ILE A 38 13.64 -7.26 16.64
N PRO A 39 14.94 -6.92 16.51
CA PRO A 39 15.97 -7.89 16.19
C PRO A 39 16.13 -8.98 17.28
N VAL A 40 15.68 -8.69 18.51
CA VAL A 40 15.72 -9.59 19.66
C VAL A 40 14.56 -10.59 19.61
N ASP A 41 13.43 -10.23 18.99
CA ASP A 41 12.27 -11.12 18.80
C ASP A 41 11.74 -11.11 17.35
N PRO A 42 12.33 -11.95 16.47
CA PRO A 42 11.87 -12.13 15.11
C PRO A 42 10.45 -12.72 14.99
N MET A 43 9.97 -13.44 16.01
CA MET A 43 8.65 -14.06 16.01
C MET A 43 7.55 -13.04 16.29
N ALA A 44 7.77 -12.13 17.24
CA ALA A 44 6.90 -10.96 17.44
C ALA A 44 6.80 -10.11 16.16
N ALA A 45 7.91 -9.90 15.47
CA ALA A 45 7.94 -9.17 14.20
C ALA A 45 7.08 -9.83 13.10
N ILE A 46 7.15 -11.17 13.00
CA ILE A 46 6.34 -11.94 12.05
C ILE A 46 4.86 -11.91 12.45
N CYS A 47 4.54 -12.05 13.73
CA CYS A 47 3.17 -12.00 14.24
C CYS A 47 2.52 -10.62 13.98
N LEU A 48 3.25 -9.54 14.28
CA LEU A 48 2.87 -8.16 13.93
C LEU A 48 2.65 -7.99 12.42
N GLY A 49 3.52 -8.59 11.59
CA GLY A 49 3.39 -8.60 10.14
C GLY A 49 2.15 -9.32 9.63
N LEU A 50 1.76 -10.44 10.27
CA LEU A 50 0.55 -11.19 9.94
C LEU A 50 -0.72 -10.45 10.37
N GLN A 51 -0.74 -9.87 11.58
CA GLN A 51 -1.85 -9.07 12.08
C GLN A 51 -2.09 -7.81 11.23
N ARG A 52 -1.03 -7.24 10.64
CA ARG A 52 -1.15 -6.12 9.68
C ARG A 52 -1.89 -6.46 8.41
N ARG A 53 -1.92 -7.71 7.95
CA ARG A 53 -2.59 -8.07 6.67
C ARG A 53 -4.08 -7.73 6.67
N ARG A 54 -4.76 -7.92 7.80
CA ARG A 54 -6.19 -7.57 7.93
C ARG A 54 -6.42 -6.06 7.81
N SER A 55 -5.48 -5.26 8.30
CA SER A 55 -5.51 -3.81 8.14
C SER A 55 -5.24 -3.37 6.70
N MET A 56 -4.33 -4.04 5.98
CA MET A 56 -4.06 -3.73 4.57
C MET A 56 -5.26 -4.05 3.67
N ILE A 57 -5.99 -5.14 3.97
CA ILE A 57 -7.24 -5.47 3.26
C ILE A 57 -8.28 -4.37 3.47
N TRP A 58 -8.44 -3.88 4.71
CA TRP A 58 -9.37 -2.80 5.00
C TRP A 58 -9.00 -1.48 4.31
N MET A 59 -7.71 -1.16 4.18
CA MET A 59 -7.24 0.01 3.42
C MET A 59 -7.50 -0.13 1.92
N LEU A 60 -7.32 -1.32 1.36
CA LEU A 60 -7.64 -1.60 -0.05
C LEU A 60 -9.15 -1.49 -0.31
N GLU A 61 -9.98 -2.01 0.59
CA GLU A 61 -11.44 -1.90 0.52
C GLU A 61 -11.90 -0.45 0.62
N LYS A 62 -11.30 0.34 1.53
CA LYS A 62 -11.54 1.78 1.60
C LYS A 62 -11.14 2.54 0.34
N ALA A 63 -10.09 2.11 -0.36
CA ALA A 63 -9.65 2.70 -1.62
C ALA A 63 -10.43 2.17 -2.85
N GLY A 64 -11.49 1.39 -2.65
CA GLY A 64 -12.32 0.84 -3.73
C GLY A 64 -11.64 -0.27 -4.54
N VAL A 65 -10.53 -0.84 -4.04
CA VAL A 65 -9.78 -1.89 -4.71
C VAL A 65 -10.27 -3.26 -4.28
N SER A 66 -10.78 -4.06 -5.23
CA SER A 66 -11.21 -5.42 -4.95
C SER A 66 -10.06 -6.27 -4.38
N SER A 67 -10.27 -6.76 -3.15
CA SER A 67 -9.40 -7.66 -2.39
C SER A 67 -9.63 -9.15 -2.73
N ALA A 68 -10.52 -9.45 -3.69
CA ALA A 68 -10.91 -10.81 -4.03
C ALA A 68 -9.84 -11.57 -4.83
N GLY A 69 -9.71 -12.87 -4.55
CA GLY A 69 -8.88 -13.82 -5.30
C GLY A 69 -7.36 -13.63 -5.17
N LEU A 70 -6.60 -14.31 -6.03
CA LEU A 70 -5.13 -14.31 -6.00
C LEU A 70 -4.55 -12.90 -6.26
N LYS A 71 -5.19 -12.11 -7.13
CA LYS A 71 -4.81 -10.71 -7.40
C LYS A 71 -4.98 -9.82 -6.15
N GLY A 72 -6.05 -10.00 -5.37
CA GLY A 72 -6.25 -9.29 -4.11
C GLY A 72 -5.16 -9.60 -3.07
N ARG A 73 -4.74 -10.86 -2.96
CA ARG A 73 -3.62 -11.27 -2.07
C ARG A 73 -2.29 -10.63 -2.48
N VAL A 74 -2.01 -10.55 -3.79
CA VAL A 74 -0.81 -9.86 -4.31
C VAL A 74 -0.87 -8.37 -4.01
N ARG A 75 -2.03 -7.70 -4.20
CA ARG A 75 -2.21 -6.28 -3.86
C ARG A 75 -2.02 -6.01 -2.37
N ALA A 76 -2.58 -6.86 -1.51
CA ALA A 76 -2.41 -6.75 -0.06
C ALA A 76 -0.95 -6.97 0.38
N ALA A 77 -0.23 -7.90 -0.28
CA ALA A 77 1.20 -8.10 -0.04
C ALA A 77 2.04 -6.89 -0.50
N GLY A 78 1.71 -6.31 -1.66
CA GLY A 78 2.35 -5.10 -2.18
C GLY A 78 2.15 -3.90 -1.25
N LEU A 79 0.90 -3.62 -0.84
CA LEU A 79 0.61 -2.53 0.09
C LEU A 79 1.31 -2.74 1.45
N ASN A 80 1.38 -3.97 1.94
CA ASN A 80 2.13 -4.28 3.15
C ASN A 80 3.63 -3.96 3.01
N ALA A 81 4.24 -4.26 1.86
CA ALA A 81 5.64 -3.96 1.60
C ALA A 81 5.89 -2.44 1.56
N ILE A 82 5.00 -1.68 0.91
CA ILE A 82 5.04 -0.20 0.85
C ILE A 82 4.91 0.40 2.25
N MET A 83 3.93 -0.07 3.04
CA MET A 83 3.75 0.44 4.39
C MET A 83 4.90 0.07 5.33
N LEU A 84 5.57 -1.08 5.12
CA LEU A 84 6.76 -1.45 5.89
C LEU A 84 7.97 -0.59 5.50
N SER A 85 8.09 -0.23 4.24
CA SER A 85 9.18 0.62 3.76
C SER A 85 9.01 2.06 4.26
N ALA A 86 7.79 2.59 4.25
CA ALA A 86 7.46 3.92 4.75
C ALA A 86 7.70 4.01 6.26
N ILE A 87 7.28 3.02 7.06
CA ILE A 87 7.56 2.99 8.51
C ILE A 87 9.07 2.99 8.81
N ARG A 88 9.87 2.27 8.02
CA ARG A 88 11.33 2.28 8.20
C ARG A 88 11.95 3.66 7.97
N VAL A 89 11.40 4.45 7.06
CA VAL A 89 11.83 5.84 6.84
C VAL A 89 11.31 6.72 7.96
N TRP A 90 10.03 6.63 8.28
CA TRP A 90 9.37 7.40 9.34
C TRP A 90 10.03 7.29 10.72
N LEU A 91 10.48 6.09 11.10
CA LEU A 91 11.21 5.88 12.35
C LEU A 91 12.59 6.58 12.39
N LYS A 92 13.13 6.93 11.23
CA LYS A 92 14.41 7.64 11.05
C LYS A 92 14.22 9.11 10.63
N ASP A 93 12.98 9.51 10.34
CA ASP A 93 12.64 10.83 9.81
C ASP A 93 12.50 11.82 10.95
N ASP A 94 13.58 12.51 11.32
CA ASP A 94 13.58 13.44 12.46
C ASP A 94 12.81 14.76 12.19
N SER A 95 12.18 14.88 11.02
CA SER A 95 11.28 15.98 10.69
C SER A 95 9.90 15.81 11.33
N GLU A 96 9.34 16.88 11.89
CA GLU A 96 7.95 16.88 12.38
C GLU A 96 6.94 16.79 11.24
N ASP A 97 7.31 17.30 10.06
CA ASP A 97 6.46 17.34 8.87
C ASP A 97 6.45 16.02 8.09
N MET A 98 7.22 14.99 8.50
CA MET A 98 7.25 13.69 7.84
C MET A 98 7.58 13.76 6.35
N SER A 99 8.31 14.79 5.92
CA SER A 99 8.52 15.07 4.49
C SER A 99 9.28 13.94 3.78
N ALA A 100 10.22 13.26 4.44
CA ALA A 100 10.89 12.10 3.88
C ALA A 100 9.97 10.87 3.79
N THR A 101 9.08 10.70 4.77
CA THR A 101 8.06 9.64 4.78
C THR A 101 7.04 9.82 3.65
N MET A 102 6.53 11.03 3.46
CA MET A 102 5.61 11.37 2.36
C MET A 102 6.24 11.08 1.00
N ALA A 103 7.46 11.59 0.76
CA ALA A 103 8.17 11.37 -0.50
C ALA A 103 8.44 9.89 -0.76
N ARG A 104 8.69 9.10 0.30
CA ARG A 104 8.88 7.66 0.19
C ARG A 104 7.59 6.95 -0.21
N LEU A 105 6.49 7.28 0.47
CA LEU A 105 5.18 6.67 0.26
C LEU A 105 4.67 6.95 -1.17
N ASP A 106 4.71 8.21 -1.62
CA ASP A 106 4.30 8.58 -2.99
C ASP A 106 5.12 7.83 -4.05
N ARG A 107 6.45 7.75 -3.88
CA ARG A 107 7.33 7.04 -4.81
C ARG A 107 7.01 5.55 -4.90
N ASP A 108 6.76 4.91 -3.76
CA ASP A 108 6.47 3.48 -3.72
C ASP A 108 5.07 3.17 -4.29
N LEU A 109 4.07 4.02 -4.04
CA LEU A 109 2.75 3.91 -4.64
C LEU A 109 2.79 4.17 -6.15
N ALA A 110 3.51 5.18 -6.62
CA ALA A 110 3.69 5.46 -8.05
C ALA A 110 4.39 4.30 -8.79
N ARG A 111 5.36 3.64 -8.14
CA ARG A 111 5.99 2.42 -8.69
C ARG A 111 4.99 1.27 -8.78
N ALA A 112 4.18 1.06 -7.75
CA ALA A 112 3.15 0.03 -7.76
C ALA A 112 2.11 0.28 -8.85
N ASP A 113 1.69 1.52 -9.04
CA ASP A 113 0.74 1.89 -10.10
C ASP A 113 1.30 1.62 -11.50
N LYS A 114 2.56 2.01 -11.77
CA LYS A 114 3.26 1.67 -13.03
C LYS A 114 3.37 0.16 -13.27
N LEU A 115 3.65 -0.62 -12.24
CA LEU A 115 3.70 -2.09 -12.34
C LEU A 115 2.31 -2.69 -12.63
N VAL A 116 1.26 -2.13 -12.05
CA VAL A 116 -0.11 -2.57 -12.32
C VAL A 116 -0.52 -2.22 -13.75
N GLN A 117 -0.20 -1.01 -14.23
CA GLN A 117 -0.46 -0.59 -15.61
C GLN A 117 0.31 -1.44 -16.62
N SER A 118 1.59 -1.77 -16.37
CA SER A 118 2.37 -2.64 -17.27
C SER A 118 1.83 -4.07 -17.31
N LEU A 119 1.30 -4.60 -16.20
CA LEU A 119 0.65 -5.90 -16.14
C LEU A 119 -0.74 -5.91 -16.81
N GLN A 120 -1.43 -4.76 -16.89
CA GLN A 120 -2.72 -4.61 -17.55
C GLN A 120 -2.59 -4.28 -19.05
N GLY A 121 -1.47 -3.68 -19.48
CA GLY A 121 -1.17 -3.37 -20.88
C GLY A 121 -0.94 -4.58 -21.78
N GLY A 122 -0.92 -5.80 -21.24
CA GLY A 122 -0.80 -7.05 -21.99
C GLY A 122 -2.14 -7.74 -22.26
N LYS A 123 -2.95 -7.18 -23.18
CA LYS A 123 -3.85 -7.85 -24.16
C LYS A 123 -5.01 -6.93 -24.57
N PRO A 124 -5.06 -6.42 -25.83
CA PRO A 124 -6.29 -6.49 -26.59
C PRO A 124 -6.47 -7.96 -27.00
N PHE A 125 -7.49 -8.63 -26.46
CA PHE A 125 -8.01 -9.84 -27.10
C PHE A 125 -8.58 -9.40 -28.43
N GLN A 126 -7.82 -9.58 -29.51
CA GLN A 126 -8.34 -9.45 -30.85
C GLN A 126 -9.48 -10.45 -30.97
N ARG A 127 -10.71 -9.94 -31.02
CA ARG A 127 -11.82 -10.72 -31.54
C ARG A 127 -11.59 -10.82 -33.04
N THR A 128 -11.07 -11.97 -33.45
CA THR A 128 -11.10 -12.40 -34.85
C THR A 128 -12.58 -12.59 -35.21
N GLU A 129 -13.25 -11.53 -35.66
CA GLU A 129 -14.43 -11.66 -36.51
C GLU A 129 -13.98 -11.48 -37.95
N GLU A 130 -13.12 -12.40 -38.39
CA GLU A 130 -13.01 -12.75 -39.80
C GLU A 130 -13.47 -14.20 -39.90
N THR A 131 -14.77 -14.36 -40.14
CA THR A 131 -15.38 -15.31 -41.09
C THR A 131 -16.88 -15.35 -40.87
N ALA A 132 -17.60 -15.39 -42.00
CA ALA A 132 -19.04 -15.55 -42.13
C ALA A 132 -19.93 -14.32 -41.86
N ASN A 133 -20.06 -13.45 -42.86
CA ASN A 133 -21.25 -13.62 -43.69
C ASN A 133 -21.00 -13.15 -45.13
N SER A 134 -21.33 -14.07 -46.02
CA SER A 134 -21.52 -13.87 -47.45
C SER A 134 -22.67 -12.91 -47.75
#